data_AF-A0A7W1E500-F1
#
_entry.id   AF-A0A7W1E500-F1
#
_cell.length_a   1.000
_cell.length_b   1.000
_cell.length_c   1.000
_cell.angle_alpha   90.00
_cell.angle_beta   90.00
_cell.angle_gamma   90.00
#
_symmetry.space_group_name_H-M   'P 1'
#
loop_
_entity.id
_entity.type
_entity.pdbx_description
1 polymer ?
#
loop_
_entity_poly.entity_id
_entity_poly.type
_entity_poly.pdbx_seq_one_letter_code
_entity_poly.pdbx_strand_id
1 'polypeptide(L)' 'MNLLGRFYNSPGFCDELSFTYLARDLTEVPMQAHSVEEEAMTIERHSLNDAIAMIASGDIVDAKTMIGLLLARDLIASGR' A
#
# COMPACT_ATOMS: atom_id res chain seq x y z
N MET A 1 -9.37 -3.06 10.86
CA MET A 1 -8.68 -3.23 9.56
C MET A 1 -9.68 -3.81 8.56
N ASN A 2 -9.83 -3.20 7.39
CA ASN A 2 -10.75 -3.66 6.34
C ASN A 2 -9.95 -4.32 5.22
N LEU A 3 -10.26 -5.57 4.85
CA LEU A 3 -9.64 -6.23 3.71
C LEU A 3 -10.08 -5.53 2.41
N LEU A 4 -9.11 -5.03 1.65
CA LEU A 4 -9.36 -4.40 0.35
C LEU A 4 -9.34 -5.43 -0.78
N GLY A 5 -8.44 -6.40 -0.71
CA GLY A 5 -8.30 -7.42 -1.76
C GLY A 5 -7.16 -8.38 -1.50
N ARG A 6 -7.06 -9.38 -2.38
CA ARG A 6 -5.96 -10.34 -2.44
C ARG A 6 -5.54 -10.56 -3.89
N PHE A 7 -4.25 -10.74 -4.13
CA PHE A 7 -3.71 -10.92 -5.49
C PHE A 7 -2.41 -11.71 -5.46
N TYR A 8 -2.14 -12.41 -6.56
CA TYR A 8 -0.84 -13.02 -6.80
C TYR A 8 0.11 -11.98 -7.38
N ASN A 9 1.31 -11.88 -6.82
CA ASN A 9 2.30 -10.90 -7.27
C ASN A 9 2.85 -11.22 -8.65
N SER A 10 3.07 -12.50 -8.94
CA SER A 10 3.67 -12.96 -10.20
C SER A 10 3.26 -14.41 -10.50
N PRO A 11 1.99 -14.65 -10.90
CA PRO A 11 1.42 -16.00 -11.01
C PRO A 11 2.11 -16.90 -12.06
N GLY A 12 2.90 -16.33 -12.97
CA GLY A 12 3.71 -17.10 -13.92
C GLY A 12 5.01 -17.67 -13.32
N PHE A 13 5.37 -17.30 -12.10
CA PHE A 13 6.63 -17.67 -11.45
C PHE A 13 6.46 -18.15 -10.00
N CYS A 14 5.60 -17.49 -9.22
CA CYS A 14 5.42 -17.74 -7.79
C CYS A 14 3.94 -17.79 -7.40
N ASP A 15 3.63 -18.59 -6.38
CA ASP A 15 2.31 -18.74 -5.76
C ASP A 15 2.08 -17.78 -4.58
N GLU A 16 2.97 -16.81 -4.38
CA GLU A 16 2.82 -15.79 -3.34
C GLU A 16 1.51 -15.02 -3.51
N LEU A 17 0.66 -15.14 -2.49
CA LEU A 17 -0.62 -14.48 -2.38
C LEU A 17 -0.55 -13.36 -1.34
N SER A 18 -0.65 -12.11 -1.81
CA SER A 18 -0.69 -10.93 -0.95
C SER A 18 -2.11 -10.57 -0.55
N PHE A 19 -2.27 -10.07 0.67
CA PHE A 19 -3.52 -9.54 1.21
C PHE A 19 -3.31 -8.07 1.59
N THR A 20 -4.17 -7.18 1.08
CA THR A 20 -4.05 -5.75 1.35
C THR A 20 -5.19 -5.27 2.22
N TYR A 21 -4.86 -4.52 3.27
CA TYR A 21 -5.81 -3.99 4.25
C TYR A 21 -5.75 -2.46 4.31
N LEU A 22 -6.90 -1.85 4.56
CA LEU A 22 -7.01 -0.44 4.92
C LEU A 22 -7.01 -0.31 6.44
N ALA A 23 -6.03 0.46 6.95
CA ALA A 23 -5.98 0.91 8.33
C ALA A 23 -6.45 2.37 8.42
N ARG A 24 -7.28 2.66 9.43
CA ARG A 24 -7.82 4.00 9.76
C ARG A 24 -7.66 4.20 11.27
N ASP A 25 -7.89 5.42 11.73
CA ASP A 25 -7.85 5.77 13.16
C ASP A 25 -6.49 5.44 13.80
N LEU A 26 -5.43 5.83 13.10
CA LEU A 26 -4.05 5.53 13.49
C LEU A 26 -3.63 6.39 14.69
N THR A 27 -2.94 5.76 15.64
CA THR A 27 -2.24 6.44 16.74
C THR A 27 -0.73 6.36 16.51
N GLU A 28 -0.02 7.44 16.80
CA GLU A 28 1.43 7.45 16.72
C GLU A 28 2.05 6.56 17.81
N VAL A 29 3.04 5.77 17.42
CA VAL A 29 3.82 4.88 18.29
C VAL A 29 5.31 5.03 17.93
N PRO A 30 6.24 4.75 18.87
CA PRO A 30 7.66 4.71 18.55
C PRO A 30 7.96 3.74 17.40
N MET A 31 8.87 4.12 16.51
CA MET A 31 9.32 3.24 15.44
C MET A 31 10.14 2.08 16.04
N GLN A 32 9.81 0.86 15.63
CA GLN A 32 10.51 -0.35 16.03
C GLN A 32 10.78 -1.20 14.79
N ALA A 33 11.94 -1.00 14.17
CA ALA A 33 12.39 -1.83 13.06
C ALA A 33 12.76 -3.23 13.55
N HIS A 34 12.41 -4.24 12.77
CA HIS A 34 12.68 -5.66 13.05
C HIS A 34 13.87 -6.21 12.28
N SER A 35 14.34 -5.51 11.24
CA SER A 35 15.50 -5.92 10.44
C SER A 35 16.32 -4.73 9.92
N VAL A 36 17.53 -5.01 9.43
CA VAL A 36 18.42 -4.00 8.83
C VAL A 36 17.81 -3.38 7.57
N GLU A 37 17.00 -4.13 6.83
CA GLU A 37 16.24 -3.61 5.69
C GLU A 37 15.20 -2.59 6.15
N GLU A 38 14.53 -2.84 7.28
CA GLU A 38 13.56 -1.90 7.84
C GLU A 38 14.22 -0.66 8.44
N GLU A 39 15.40 -0.79 9.05
CA GLU A 39 16.21 0.35 9.53
C GLU A 39 16.64 1.30 8.41
N ALA A 40 16.78 0.78 7.18
CA ALA A 40 17.15 1.57 6.02
C ALA A 40 15.94 2.25 5.33
N MET A 41 14.71 2.00 5.77
CA MET A 41 13.50 2.59 5.17
C MET A 41 13.23 4.02 5.68
N THR A 42 12.61 4.82 4.83
CA THR A 42 12.08 6.14 5.17
C THR A 42 10.55 6.12 5.25
N ILE A 43 9.98 6.92 6.16
CA ILE A 43 8.53 7.13 6.24
C ILE A 43 8.17 8.38 5.46
N GLU A 44 7.27 8.23 4.49
CA GLU A 44 6.71 9.34 3.73
C GLU A 44 5.21 9.45 3.93
N ARG A 45 4.70 10.69 3.92
CA ARG A 45 3.28 10.99 4.05
C ARG A 45 2.82 11.74 2.81
N HIS A 46 1.98 11.09 2.01
CA HIS A 46 1.39 11.64 0.81
C HIS A 46 -0.11 11.73 0.96
N SER A 47 -0.75 12.73 0.33
CA SER A 47 -2.20 12.65 0.16
C SER A 47 -2.52 11.49 -0.78
N LEU A 48 -3.72 10.91 -0.64
CA LEU A 48 -4.12 9.83 -1.54
C LEU A 48 -4.10 10.27 -3.01
N ASN A 49 -4.50 11.52 -3.29
CA ASN A 49 -4.49 12.05 -4.65
C ASN A 49 -3.07 12.20 -5.21
N ASP A 50 -2.11 12.64 -4.40
CA ASP A 50 -0.71 12.75 -4.82
C ASP A 50 -0.13 11.37 -5.12
N ALA A 51 -0.41 10.38 -4.26
CA ALA A 51 0.03 9.01 -4.48
C ALA A 51 -0.54 8.42 -5.79
N ILE A 52 -1.80 8.74 -6.14
CA ILE A 52 -2.38 8.35 -7.44
C ILE A 52 -1.71 9.09 -8.60
N ALA A 53 -1.34 10.36 -8.44
CA ALA A 53 -0.57 11.09 -9.44
C ALA A 53 0.83 10.48 -9.64
N MET A 54 1.49 10.02 -8.56
CA MET A 54 2.79 9.33 -8.61
C MET A 54 2.72 7.98 -9.35
N ILE A 55 1.57 7.28 -9.30
CA ILE A 55 1.34 6.09 -10.14
C ILE A 55 1.28 6.50 -11.62
N ALA A 56 0.56 7.58 -11.93
CA ALA A 56 0.39 8.05 -13.30
C ALA A 56 1.69 8.61 -13.91
N SER A 57 2.56 9.23 -13.10
CA SER A 57 3.88 9.69 -13.53
C SER A 57 4.91 8.56 -13.69
N GLY A 58 4.66 7.40 -13.07
CA GLY A 58 5.62 6.30 -13.03
C GLY A 58 6.64 6.41 -11.90
N ASP A 59 6.44 7.31 -10.93
CA ASP A 59 7.25 7.35 -9.70
C ASP A 59 6.93 6.16 -8.77
N ILE A 60 5.69 5.68 -8.79
CA ILE A 60 5.27 4.43 -8.14
C ILE A 60 4.99 3.37 -9.20
N VAL A 61 5.84 2.35 -9.26
CA VAL A 61 5.71 1.22 -10.20
C VAL A 61 5.58 -0.15 -9.51
N ASP A 62 5.69 -0.19 -8.18
CA ASP A 62 5.51 -1.43 -7.41
C ASP A 62 4.05 -1.90 -7.45
N ALA A 63 3.83 -3.14 -7.89
CA ALA A 63 2.49 -3.67 -8.17
C ALA A 63 1.59 -3.69 -6.94
N LYS A 64 2.08 -4.20 -5.80
CA LYS A 64 1.28 -4.29 -4.56
C LYS A 64 0.90 -2.91 -4.03
N THR A 65 1.80 -1.93 -4.18
CA THR A 65 1.54 -0.53 -3.80
C THR A 65 0.47 0.09 -4.71
N MET A 66 0.59 -0.06 -6.03
CA MET A 66 -0.43 0.44 -6.96
C MET A 66 -1.81 -0.16 -6.71
N ILE A 67 -1.89 -1.49 -6.53
CA ILE A 67 -3.15 -2.19 -6.26
C ILE A 67 -3.79 -1.68 -4.97
N GLY A 68 -3.02 -1.56 -3.89
CA GLY A 68 -3.53 -1.08 -2.60
C GLY A 68 -4.07 0.34 -2.66
N LEU A 69 -3.34 1.27 -3.29
CA LEU A 69 -3.74 2.68 -3.43
C LEU A 69 -5.00 2.84 -4.27
N LEU A 70 -5.10 2.11 -5.39
CA LEU A 70 -6.27 2.16 -6.28
C LEU A 70 -7.52 1.57 -5.61
N LEU A 71 -7.40 0.43 -4.92
CA LEU A 71 -8.51 -0.14 -4.16
C LEU A 71 -8.96 0.78 -3.01
N ALA A 72 -8.02 1.42 -2.31
CA ALA A 72 -8.34 2.38 -1.26
C ALA A 72 -9.07 3.61 -1.83
N ARG A 73 -8.61 4.16 -2.96
CA ARG A 73 -9.25 5.27 -3.67
C ARG A 73 -10.70 4.94 -4.00
N ASP A 74 -10.93 3.78 -4.62
CA ASP A 74 -12.28 3.40 -5.06
C ASP A 74 -13.23 3.17 -3.87
N LEU A 75 -12.73 2.55 -2.79
CA LEU A 75 -13.50 2.37 -1.57
C LEU A 75 -13.90 3.72 -0.96
N ILE A 76 -12.95 4.65 -0.80
CA ILE A 76 -13.19 5.98 -0.23
C ILE A 76 -14.15 6.79 -1.10
N ALA A 77 -13.98 6.75 -2.42
CA ALA A 77 -14.87 7.41 -3.37
C ALA A 77 -16.30 6.86 -3.31
N SER A 78 -16.46 5.57 -2.99
CA SER A 78 -17.77 4.93 -2.80
C SER A 78 -18.47 5.28 -1.47
N GLY A 79 -17.86 6.12 -0.63
CA GLY A 79 -18.42 6.53 0.67
C GLY A 79 -18.35 5.45 1.75
N ARG A 80 -17.41 4.51 1.62
CA ARG A 80 -17.21 3.37 2.54
C ARG A 80 -15.91 3.48 3.35
#